data_AF-A0A382UGU2-F1
#
_entry.id   AF-A0A382UGU2-F1
#
_cell.length_a   1.000
_cell.length_b   1.000
_cell.length_c   1.000
_cell.angle_alpha   90.00
_cell.angle_beta   90.00
_cell.angle_gamma   90.00
#
_symmetry.space_group_name_H-M   'P 1'
#
loop_
_entity.id
_entity.type
_entity.pdbx_description
1 polymer ?
#
loop_
_entity_poly.entity_id
_entity_poly.type
_entity_poly.pdbx_seq_one_letter_code
_entity_poly.pdbx_strand_id
1 'polypeptide(L)' 'MSQGSSIKVAVVGASGYSGEELVHRLLNHPCSALAAITSRQFAGQRLSETFPRFTGQGVAD' A
#
# COMPACT_ATOMS: atom_id res chain seq x y z
N MET A 1 -23.21 5.09 6.29
CA MET A 1 -22.15 4.79 7.28
C MET A 1 -21.25 6.00 7.31
N SER A 2 -21.13 6.70 8.45
CA SER A 2 -20.28 7.89 8.55
C SER A 2 -18.84 7.48 8.25
N GLN A 3 -18.32 7.92 7.10
CA GLN A 3 -16.92 7.75 6.74
C GLN A 3 -16.10 8.58 7.74
N GLY A 4 -15.57 7.92 8.76
CA GLY A 4 -14.58 8.52 9.65
C GLY A 4 -13.41 9.01 8.81
N SER A 5 -12.85 10.16 9.17
CA SER A 5 -11.68 10.74 8.50
C SER A 5 -10.64 9.66 8.17
N SER A 6 -10.26 9.55 6.90
CA SER A 6 -9.30 8.55 6.43
C SER A 6 -7.96 8.69 7.17
N ILE A 7 -7.51 7.61 7.80
CA ILE A 7 -6.25 7.58 8.54
C ILE A 7 -5.12 7.39 7.53
N LYS A 8 -4.13 8.28 7.54
CA LYS A 8 -2.92 8.14 6.72
C LYS A 8 -2.02 7.04 7.30
N VAL A 9 -1.68 6.06 6.47
CA VAL A 9 -0.87 4.90 6.88
C VAL A 9 0.39 4.81 6.02
N ALA A 10 1.53 4.54 6.65
CA ALA A 10 2.77 4.20 5.97
C ALA A 10 3.17 2.75 6.29
N VAL A 11 3.57 1.98 5.28
CA VAL A 11 4.03 0.59 5.44
C VAL A 11 5.54 0.53 5.20
N VAL A 12 6.29 0.17 6.24
CA VAL A 12 7.75 0.01 6.18
C VAL A 12 8.10 -1.47 6.04
N GLY A 13 8.89 -1.81 5.01
CA GLY A 13 9.24 -3.21 4.73
C GLY A 13 8.14 -3.96 3.99
N ALA A 14 7.44 -3.28 3.08
CA ALA A 14 6.29 -3.83 2.36
C ALA A 14 6.62 -5.00 1.43
N SER A 15 7.90 -5.26 1.16
CA SER A 15 8.36 -6.37 0.31
C SER A 15 8.37 -7.73 1.00
N GLY A 16 8.04 -7.80 2.28
CA GLY A 16 7.77 -9.07 2.94
C GLY A 16 6.30 -9.47 2.76
N TYR A 17 6.00 -10.77 2.84
CA TYR A 17 4.64 -11.29 2.67
C TYR A 17 3.59 -10.58 3.52
N SER A 18 3.86 -10.37 4.81
CA SER A 18 2.94 -9.64 5.69
C SER A 18 2.75 -8.17 5.29
N GLY A 19 3.80 -7.56 4.73
CA GLY A 19 3.74 -6.19 4.21
C GLY A 19 2.87 -6.10 2.97
N GLU A 20 3.02 -7.04 2.03
CA GLU A 20 2.18 -7.12 0.83
C GLU A 20 0.70 -7.33 1.18
N GLU A 21 0.40 -8.26 2.09
CA GLU A 21 -0.98 -8.53 2.51
C GLU A 21 -1.58 -7.32 3.26
N LEU A 22 -0.77 -6.61 4.06
CA LEU A 22 -1.21 -5.39 4.71
C LEU A 22 -1.53 -4.30 3.68
N VAL A 23 -0.68 -4.09 2.67
CA VAL A 23 -0.93 -3.15 1.58
C VAL A 23 -2.23 -3.51 0.85
N HIS A 24 -2.42 -4.79 0.50
CA HIS A 24 -3.64 -5.27 -0.16
C HIS A 24 -4.90 -4.95 0.65
N ARG A 25 -4.87 -5.18 1.96
CA ARG A 25 -5.99 -4.87 2.88
C ARG A 25 -6.24 -3.37 2.95
N LEU A 26 -5.20 -2.56 3.15
CA LEU A 26 -5.31 -1.11 3.34
C LEU A 26 -5.81 -0.39 2.09
N LEU A 27 -5.44 -0.86 0.90
CA LEU A 27 -5.92 -0.31 -0.38
C LEU A 27 -7.44 -0.46 -0.55
N ASN A 28 -8.04 -1.48 0.07
CA ASN A 28 -9.47 -1.76 0.00
C ASN A 28 -10.23 -1.31 1.25
N HIS A 29 -9.56 -0.65 2.21
CA HIS A 29 -10.16 -0.35 3.50
C HIS A 29 -10.74 1.08 3.55
N PRO A 30 -12.03 1.24 3.91
CA PRO A 30 -12.78 2.49 3.69
C PRO A 30 -12.32 3.67 4.56
N CYS A 31 -11.63 3.40 5.66
CA CYS A 31 -11.18 4.41 6.62
C CYS A 31 -9.66 4.61 6.64
N SER A 32 -8.95 4.16 5.61
CA SER A 32 -7.50 4.36 5.49
C SER A 32 -7.08 4.88 4.13
N ALA A 33 -6.04 5.69 4.12
CA ALA A 33 -5.36 6.14 2.93
C ALA A 33 -3.89 5.74 3.06
N LEU A 34 -3.44 4.91 2.13
CA LEU A 34 -2.04 4.56 2.03
C LEU A 34 -1.26 5.81 1.60
N ALA A 35 -0.37 6.29 2.46
CA ALA A 35 0.38 7.52 2.25
C ALA A 35 1.83 7.27 1.81
N ALA A 36 2.40 6.13 2.20
CA ALA A 36 3.74 5.73 1.79
C ALA A 36 3.94 4.21 1.90
N ILE A 37 4.77 3.68 1.01
CA ILE A 37 5.25 2.30 1.04
C ILE A 37 6.77 2.34 0.91
N THR A 38 7.49 1.58 1.72
CA THR A 38 8.95 1.50 1.62
C THR A 38 9.46 0.07 1.65
N SER A 39 10.56 -0.17 0.94
CA SER A 39 11.36 -1.39 0.99
C SER A 39 12.82 -1.02 0.76
N ARG A 40 13.75 -1.84 1.28
CA ARG A 40 15.18 -1.72 0.96
C ARG A 40 15.49 -2.27 -0.44
N GLN A 41 14.79 -3.33 -0.86
CA GLN A 41 15.10 -4.05 -2.10
C GLN A 41 14.52 -3.37 -3.34
N PHE A 42 13.35 -2.72 -3.19
CA PHE A 42 12.59 -2.14 -4.30
C PHE A 42 12.42 -0.62 -4.17
N ALA A 43 13.37 0.04 -3.50
CA ALA A 43 13.36 1.49 -3.37
C ALA A 43 13.41 2.16 -4.76
N GLY A 44 12.51 3.11 -5.00
CA GLY A 44 12.43 3.86 -6.27
C GLY A 44 11.74 3.10 -7.42
N GLN A 45 11.31 1.86 -7.21
CA GLN A 45 10.46 1.13 -8.15
C GLN A 45 8.99 1.31 -7.77
N ARG A 46 8.10 1.25 -8.76
CA ARG A 46 6.66 1.27 -8.51
C ARG A 46 6.20 -0.04 -7.89
N LEU A 47 5.12 0.03 -7.11
CA LEU A 47 4.55 -1.17 -6.50
C LEU A 47 4.03 -2.12 -7.58
N SER A 48 3.37 -1.61 -8.62
CA SER A 48 2.85 -2.42 -9.73
C SER A 48 3.95 -3.09 -10.58
N GLU A 49 5.14 -2.47 -10.68
CA GLU A 49 6.30 -3.04 -11.38
C GLU A 49 6.86 -4.25 -10.63
N THR A 50 6.93 -4.16 -9.31
CA THR A 50 7.45 -5.24 -8.45
C THR A 50 6.40 -6.34 -8.23
N PHE A 51 5.14 -5.95 -8.10
CA PHE A 51 4.03 -6.81 -7.73
C PHE A 51 2.84 -6.56 -8.67
N PRO A 52 2.76 -7.28 -9.80
CA PRO A 52 1.73 -7.07 -10.82
C PRO A 52 0.28 -7.14 -10.31
N ARG A 53 0.04 -7.83 -9.19
CA ARG A 53 -1.28 -7.91 -8.54
C ARG A 53 -1.81 -6.55 -8.06
N PHE A 54 -0.95 -5.54 -7.89
CA PHE A 54 -1.32 -4.18 -7.49
C PHE A 54 -1.46 -3.23 -8.70
N THR A 55 -1.40 -3.74 -9.93
CA THR A 55 -1.62 -2.92 -11.13
C THR A 55 -2.97 -2.21 -11.06
N GLY A 56 -2.98 -0.91 -11.35
CA GLY A 56 -4.18 -0.06 -11.31
C GLY A 56 -4.52 0.49 -9.92
N GLN A 57 -3.77 0.14 -8.87
CA GLN A 57 -3.89 0.73 -7.54
C GLN A 57 -3.07 2.02 -7.47
N GLY A 58 -3.52 3.07 -8.18
CA GLY A 58 -2.76 4.32 -8.35
C GLY A 58 -2.43 5.12 -7.08
N VAL A 59 -2.90 4.69 -5.91
CA VAL A 59 -2.55 5.28 -4.59
C VAL A 59 -1.19 4.76 -4.08
N ALA A 60 -0.70 3.66 -4.65
CA ALA A 60 0.52 2.98 -4.23
C ALA A 60 1.67 3.05 -5.27
N ASP A 61 1.47 3.73 -6.39
CA ASP A 61 2.42 3.86 -7.52
C ASP A 61 3.00 5.26 -7.70
#